data_AF-A0A0V8JLA2-F1
#
_entry.id   AF-A0A0V8JLA2-F1
#
_cell.length_a   1.000
_cell.length_b   1.000
_cell.length_c   1.000
_cell.angle_alpha   90.00
_cell.angle_beta   90.00
_cell.angle_gamma   90.00
#
_symmetry.space_group_name_H-M   'P 1'
#
loop_
_entity.id
_entity.type
_entity.pdbx_description
1 polymer ?
#
loop_
_entity_poly.entity_id
_entity_poly.type
_entity_poly.pdbx_seq_one_letter_code
_entity_poly.pdbx_strand_id
1 'polypeptide(L)'
;MINQRNTFLQTIKEQIKSKEAQEYVTKELQHHLNEAKDYWKQKGVDSDEAEQKAILHMGNPIVLGQKLNQIHRPKIDWITISLLITSLLLGFLPLVAIGYAQVNYFLVHKLLFMVFGIALAILLMLIDYRKLMNKGLGFYLVGCFLLLYIIYRSDSGVFSLTVKVGPLTIESLMALPFFYLTWASFFQSRQFKIWQFMILFTISAILFSMTASTTAFFIYGVMTFSMIWWSKFNKIKIMLVLGSFFMMIFIYIGVSLQQMKAYQIESLLAFLNPYEFITGNSLRFQIPQVHEMIKSSGWFGTKETTAFIPEAHTNFVFLSFIYHYGWLLALILLGILSLLVIRIVQVTGKINNSYSKLLLVGAVSVYATQLIANVGMLVGFFPLTSMPMPFISYGLMPIALNSFFIGMVLSVYRRKDIAMN
;
A
#
# COMPACT_ATOMS: atom_id res chain seq x y z
N MET A 1 -19.89 -42.83 19.56
CA MET A 1 -20.33 -42.29 18.25
C MET A 1 -19.78 -40.91 17.90
N ILE A 2 -19.45 -40.05 18.89
CA ILE A 2 -18.50 -38.91 18.72
C ILE A 2 -17.24 -39.30 17.93
N ASN A 3 -16.83 -40.57 18.05
CA ASN A 3 -15.72 -41.15 17.32
C ASN A 3 -15.89 -41.13 15.80
N GLN A 4 -17.05 -41.47 15.22
CA GLN A 4 -17.21 -41.56 13.76
C GLN A 4 -17.12 -40.21 13.06
N ARG A 5 -17.77 -39.19 13.61
CA ARG A 5 -17.65 -37.80 13.12
C ARG A 5 -16.22 -37.30 13.21
N ASN A 6 -15.57 -37.52 14.36
CA ASN A 6 -14.19 -37.07 14.57
C ASN A 6 -13.22 -37.80 13.64
N THR A 7 -13.38 -39.12 13.45
CA THR A 7 -12.61 -39.90 12.48
C THR A 7 -12.84 -39.36 11.06
N PHE A 8 -14.09 -39.13 10.65
CA PHE A 8 -14.40 -38.58 9.31
C PHE A 8 -13.71 -37.23 9.06
N LEU A 9 -13.83 -36.29 10.02
CA LEU A 9 -13.18 -34.98 9.91
C LEU A 9 -11.66 -35.08 9.97
N GLN A 10 -11.11 -36.01 10.76
CA GLN A 10 -9.67 -36.23 10.85
C GLN A 10 -9.11 -36.82 9.54
N THR A 11 -9.77 -37.82 8.96
CA THR A 11 -9.40 -38.37 7.65
C THR A 11 -9.39 -37.28 6.56
N ILE A 12 -10.36 -36.35 6.58
CA ILE A 12 -10.38 -35.21 5.66
C ILE A 12 -9.20 -34.27 5.92
N LYS A 13 -8.93 -33.92 7.18
CA LYS A 13 -7.82 -33.05 7.57
C LYS A 13 -6.48 -33.59 7.09
N GLU A 14 -6.27 -34.91 7.18
CA GLU A 14 -5.04 -35.58 6.73
C GLU A 14 -4.78 -35.41 5.22
N GLN A 15 -5.82 -35.22 4.41
CA GLN A 15 -5.68 -34.99 2.97
C GLN A 15 -5.37 -33.52 2.62
N ILE A 16 -5.50 -32.58 3.56
CA ILE A 16 -5.30 -31.15 3.34
C ILE A 16 -3.91 -30.74 3.83
N LYS A 17 -3.06 -30.20 2.95
CA LYS A 17 -1.67 -29.86 3.30
C LYS A 17 -1.54 -28.58 4.14
N SER A 18 -2.41 -27.61 3.91
CA SER A 18 -2.33 -26.30 4.57
C SER A 18 -3.05 -26.33 5.91
N LYS A 19 -2.35 -26.02 7.01
CA LYS A 19 -2.96 -25.89 8.35
C LYS A 19 -4.09 -24.85 8.40
N GLU A 20 -3.92 -23.72 7.70
CA GLU A 20 -4.96 -22.69 7.62
C GLU A 20 -6.22 -23.21 6.89
N ALA A 21 -6.03 -24.01 5.84
CA ALA A 21 -7.15 -24.61 5.12
C ALA A 21 -7.80 -25.74 5.92
N GLN A 22 -7.02 -26.53 6.68
CA GLN A 22 -7.55 -27.54 7.59
C GLN A 22 -8.52 -26.92 8.61
N GLU A 23 -8.12 -25.85 9.29
CA GLU A 23 -8.98 -25.17 10.28
C GLU A 23 -10.27 -24.65 9.65
N TYR A 24 -10.16 -24.00 8.49
CA TYR A 24 -11.31 -23.45 7.77
C TYR A 24 -12.28 -24.54 7.32
N VAL A 25 -11.78 -25.51 6.56
CA VAL A 25 -12.58 -26.63 6.01
C VAL A 25 -13.23 -27.44 7.13
N THR A 26 -12.54 -27.62 8.25
CA THR A 26 -13.13 -28.34 9.40
C THR A 26 -14.33 -27.61 9.97
N LYS A 27 -14.25 -26.28 10.13
CA LYS A 27 -15.37 -25.47 10.65
C LYS A 27 -16.56 -25.50 9.69
N GLU A 28 -16.29 -25.35 8.39
CA GLU A 28 -17.31 -25.40 7.33
C GLU A 28 -18.00 -26.77 7.28
N LEU A 29 -17.23 -27.86 7.27
CA LEU A 29 -17.78 -29.21 7.30
C LEU A 29 -18.53 -29.50 8.59
N GLN A 30 -18.08 -29.00 9.74
CA GLN A 30 -18.82 -29.13 10.99
C GLN A 30 -20.18 -28.43 10.91
N HIS A 31 -20.25 -27.25 10.29
CA HIS A 31 -21.50 -26.52 10.08
C HIS A 31 -22.44 -27.31 9.17
N HIS A 32 -21.98 -27.76 8.00
CA HIS A 32 -22.80 -28.54 7.07
C HIS A 32 -23.22 -29.90 7.63
N LEU A 33 -22.37 -30.56 8.43
CA LEU A 33 -22.76 -31.79 9.13
C LEU A 33 -23.87 -31.53 10.15
N ASN A 34 -23.84 -30.39 10.85
CA ASN A 34 -24.90 -30.03 11.78
C ASN A 34 -26.20 -29.72 11.02
N GLU A 35 -26.15 -28.95 9.93
CA GLU A 35 -27.34 -28.68 9.09
C GLU A 35 -27.94 -29.97 8.52
N ALA A 36 -27.11 -30.88 8.01
CA ALA A 36 -27.55 -32.17 7.50
C ALA A 36 -28.16 -33.05 8.61
N LYS A 37 -27.58 -33.03 9.82
CA LYS A 37 -28.13 -33.75 10.99
C LYS A 37 -29.49 -33.19 11.39
N ASP A 38 -29.63 -31.87 11.44
CA ASP A 38 -30.87 -31.20 11.81
C ASP A 38 -31.99 -31.48 10.79
N TYR A 39 -31.64 -31.53 9.50
CA TYR A 39 -32.57 -31.96 8.44
C TYR A 39 -33.14 -33.37 8.67
N TRP A 40 -32.30 -34.33 9.05
CA TRP A 40 -32.76 -35.70 9.33
C TRP A 40 -33.57 -35.80 10.63
N LYS A 41 -33.21 -35.02 11.65
CA LYS A 41 -34.00 -34.92 12.89
C LYS A 41 -35.41 -34.40 12.64
N GLN A 42 -35.56 -33.39 11.78
CA GLN A 42 -36.87 -32.86 11.40
C GLN A 42 -37.75 -33.89 10.68
N LYS A 43 -37.14 -34.89 10.02
CA LYS A 43 -37.85 -36.03 9.42
C LYS A 43 -38.20 -37.14 10.43
N GLY A 44 -38.00 -36.92 11.73
CA GLY A 44 -38.31 -37.89 12.78
C GLY A 44 -37.28 -39.01 12.93
N VAL A 45 -36.10 -38.86 12.34
CA VAL A 45 -34.99 -39.83 12.53
C VAL A 45 -34.34 -39.57 13.89
N ASP A 46 -34.00 -40.65 14.60
CA ASP A 46 -33.26 -40.57 15.86
C ASP A 46 -31.94 -39.82 15.70
N SER A 47 -31.50 -39.13 16.76
CA SER A 47 -30.32 -38.26 16.72
C SER A 47 -29.04 -38.98 16.28
N ASP A 48 -28.88 -40.25 16.65
CA ASP A 48 -27.68 -41.02 16.32
C ASP A 48 -27.72 -41.53 14.88
N GLU A 49 -28.88 -42.00 14.42
CA GLU A 49 -29.10 -42.41 13.03
C GLU A 49 -29.04 -41.22 12.07
N ALA A 50 -29.50 -40.04 12.50
CA ALA A 50 -29.40 -38.79 11.75
C ALA A 50 -27.94 -38.36 11.51
N GLU A 51 -27.05 -38.59 12.48
CA GLU A 51 -25.62 -38.27 12.35
C GLU A 51 -24.91 -39.20 11.36
N GLN A 52 -25.24 -40.51 11.39
CA GLN A 52 -24.72 -41.45 10.40
C GLN A 52 -25.20 -41.11 8.99
N LYS A 53 -26.48 -40.79 8.82
CA LYS A 53 -27.04 -40.36 7.54
C LYS A 53 -26.39 -39.05 7.05
N ALA A 54 -26.10 -38.11 7.94
CA ALA A 54 -25.39 -36.88 7.59
C ALA A 54 -23.96 -37.16 7.09
N ILE A 55 -23.20 -38.04 7.75
CA ILE A 55 -21.84 -38.43 7.32
C ILE A 55 -21.89 -39.18 5.98
N LEU A 56 -22.80 -40.13 5.82
CA LEU A 56 -22.97 -40.88 4.57
C LEU A 56 -23.29 -39.96 3.38
N HIS A 57 -24.11 -38.93 3.62
CA HIS A 57 -24.48 -37.94 2.60
C HIS A 57 -23.27 -37.09 2.14
N MET A 58 -22.23 -36.95 2.96
CA MET A 58 -20.99 -36.26 2.57
C MET A 58 -20.11 -37.09 1.61
N GLY A 59 -20.33 -38.40 1.54
CA GLY A 59 -19.59 -39.32 0.70
C GLY A 59 -18.22 -39.71 1.26
N ASN A 60 -17.28 -40.07 0.38
CA ASN A 60 -15.97 -40.59 0.77
C ASN A 60 -15.05 -39.48 1.32
N PRO A 61 -14.54 -39.59 2.56
CA PRO A 61 -13.72 -38.55 3.19
C PRO A 61 -12.38 -38.31 2.48
N ILE A 62 -11.77 -39.34 1.88
CA ILE A 62 -10.48 -39.22 1.19
C ILE A 62 -10.66 -38.40 -0.08
N VAL A 63 -11.64 -38.76 -0.91
CA VAL A 63 -11.94 -38.05 -2.17
C VAL A 63 -12.38 -36.62 -1.89
N LEU A 64 -13.22 -36.42 -0.88
CA LEU A 64 -13.67 -35.10 -0.46
C LEU A 64 -12.50 -34.25 0.03
N GLY A 65 -11.63 -34.79 0.89
CA GLY A 65 -10.44 -34.10 1.38
C GLY A 65 -9.45 -33.71 0.29
N GLN A 66 -9.23 -34.57 -0.71
CA GLN A 66 -8.39 -34.26 -1.86
C GLN A 66 -8.97 -33.12 -2.72
N LYS A 67 -10.29 -33.12 -2.97
CA LYS A 67 -10.98 -32.04 -3.68
C LYS A 67 -10.87 -30.72 -2.90
N LEU A 68 -11.12 -30.74 -1.60
CA LEU A 68 -11.04 -29.55 -0.74
C LEU A 68 -9.60 -29.00 -0.65
N ASN A 69 -8.59 -29.87 -0.63
CA ASN A 69 -7.19 -29.44 -0.70
C ASN A 69 -6.85 -28.72 -2.02
N GLN A 70 -7.39 -29.17 -3.15
CA GLN A 70 -7.16 -28.50 -4.44
C GLN A 70 -7.81 -27.11 -4.50
N ILE A 71 -9.00 -26.96 -3.91
CA ILE A 71 -9.76 -25.71 -3.90
C ILE A 71 -9.13 -24.69 -2.94
N HIS A 72 -8.81 -25.09 -1.71
CA HIS A 72 -8.38 -24.18 -0.63
C HIS A 72 -6.86 -24.10 -0.45
N ARG A 73 -6.05 -24.62 -1.39
CA ARG A 73 -4.59 -24.48 -1.29
C ARG A 73 -4.18 -23.01 -1.40
N PRO A 74 -3.28 -22.51 -0.52
CA PRO A 74 -2.70 -21.19 -0.67
C PRO A 74 -2.00 -21.04 -2.01
N LYS A 75 -2.26 -19.96 -2.75
CA LYS A 75 -1.66 -19.67 -4.06
C LYS A 75 -0.60 -18.58 -3.94
N ILE A 76 0.47 -18.65 -4.71
CA ILE A 76 1.48 -17.59 -4.77
C ILE A 76 1.26 -16.79 -6.06
N ASP A 77 1.25 -15.45 -5.95
CA ASP A 77 1.20 -14.59 -7.13
C ASP A 77 2.61 -14.34 -7.68
N TRP A 78 3.12 -15.31 -8.45
CA TRP A 78 4.45 -15.25 -9.05
C TRP A 78 4.63 -14.02 -9.96
N ILE A 79 3.57 -13.53 -10.59
CA ILE A 79 3.62 -12.35 -11.46
C ILE A 79 3.92 -11.11 -10.61
N THR A 80 3.19 -10.91 -9.50
CA THR A 80 3.42 -9.77 -8.60
C THR A 80 4.80 -9.83 -7.94
N ILE A 81 5.27 -11.03 -7.56
CA ILE A 81 6.63 -11.22 -7.02
C ILE A 81 7.69 -10.89 -8.08
N SER A 82 7.52 -11.36 -9.31
CA SER A 82 8.43 -11.06 -10.41
C SER A 82 8.50 -9.55 -10.67
N LEU A 83 7.37 -8.86 -10.73
CA LEU A 83 7.33 -7.41 -10.93
C LEU A 83 7.99 -6.64 -9.77
N LEU A 84 7.79 -7.08 -8.52
CA LEU A 84 8.47 -6.53 -7.35
C LEU A 84 10.00 -6.66 -7.48
N ILE A 85 10.49 -7.87 -7.77
CA ILE A 85 11.93 -8.13 -7.90
C ILE A 85 12.52 -7.31 -9.05
N THR A 86 11.87 -7.29 -10.22
CA THR A 86 12.32 -6.49 -11.37
C THR A 86 12.36 -5.00 -11.03
N SER A 87 11.35 -4.47 -10.34
CA SER A 87 11.31 -3.06 -9.94
C SER A 87 12.44 -2.71 -8.96
N LEU A 88 12.72 -3.58 -7.99
CA LEU A 88 13.83 -3.40 -7.05
C LEU A 88 15.20 -3.44 -7.75
N LEU A 89 15.39 -4.35 -8.72
CA LEU A 89 16.61 -4.44 -9.52
C LEU A 89 16.83 -3.17 -10.38
N LEU A 90 15.78 -2.64 -11.00
CA LEU A 90 15.87 -1.38 -11.74
C LEU A 90 16.23 -0.18 -10.84
N GLY A 91 15.91 -0.26 -9.55
CA GLY A 91 16.28 0.75 -8.54
C GLY A 91 17.79 0.90 -8.28
N PHE A 92 18.65 0.06 -8.86
CA PHE A 92 20.10 0.23 -8.81
C PHE A 92 20.64 1.18 -9.89
N LEU A 93 19.94 1.32 -11.02
CA LEU A 93 20.42 2.13 -12.14
C LEU A 93 20.69 3.60 -11.75
N PRO A 94 19.80 4.31 -11.02
CA PRO A 94 20.08 5.69 -10.62
C PRO A 94 21.36 5.85 -9.79
N LEU A 95 21.77 4.82 -9.04
CA LEU A 95 22.96 4.87 -8.20
C LEU A 95 24.24 4.75 -9.02
N VAL A 96 24.20 3.98 -10.10
CA VAL A 96 25.32 3.85 -11.04
C VAL A 96 25.56 5.17 -11.77
N ALA A 97 24.49 5.92 -12.05
CA ALA A 97 24.54 7.18 -12.79
C ALA A 97 25.21 8.35 -12.02
N ILE A 98 25.19 8.35 -10.68
CA ILE A 98 25.64 9.50 -9.84
C ILE A 98 27.18 9.54 -9.65
N GLY A 99 27.92 8.56 -10.17
CA GLY A 99 29.38 8.61 -10.27
C GLY A 99 30.16 8.08 -9.05
N TYR A 100 31.39 7.60 -9.31
CA TYR A 100 32.18 6.62 -8.53
C TYR A 100 32.50 6.93 -7.05
N ALA A 101 32.55 8.20 -6.62
CA ALA A 101 33.15 8.56 -5.33
C ALA A 101 32.39 8.03 -4.10
N GLN A 102 31.09 7.72 -4.21
CA GLN A 102 30.27 7.18 -3.11
C GLN A 102 29.46 5.92 -3.51
N VAL A 103 29.69 5.39 -4.72
CA VAL A 103 28.89 4.29 -5.31
C VAL A 103 28.89 3.06 -4.41
N ASN A 104 30.04 2.65 -3.89
CA ASN A 104 30.13 1.45 -3.04
C ASN A 104 29.27 1.56 -1.78
N TYR A 105 29.24 2.73 -1.14
CA TYR A 105 28.42 2.93 0.06
C TYR A 105 26.93 2.83 -0.29
N PHE A 106 26.45 3.60 -1.28
CA PHE A 106 25.04 3.60 -1.65
C PHE A 106 24.55 2.26 -2.22
N LEU A 107 25.37 1.56 -3.02
CA LEU A 107 25.02 0.26 -3.57
C LEU A 107 24.86 -0.81 -2.49
N VAL A 108 25.80 -0.88 -1.53
CA VAL A 108 25.71 -1.85 -0.42
C VAL A 108 24.46 -1.59 0.42
N HIS A 109 24.16 -0.34 0.76
CA HIS A 109 22.95 0.01 1.50
C HIS A 109 21.68 -0.29 0.71
N LYS A 110 21.64 0.02 -0.60
CA LYS A 110 20.51 -0.31 -1.47
C LYS A 110 20.27 -1.82 -1.52
N LEU A 111 21.33 -2.63 -1.58
CA LEU A 111 21.22 -4.09 -1.54
C LEU A 111 20.63 -4.57 -0.22
N LEU A 112 21.11 -4.05 0.91
CA LEU A 112 20.54 -4.36 2.24
C LEU A 112 19.06 -3.98 2.32
N PHE A 113 18.69 -2.79 1.82
CA PHE A 113 17.31 -2.32 1.82
C PHE A 113 16.42 -3.17 0.90
N MET A 114 16.94 -3.62 -0.25
CA MET A 114 16.24 -4.53 -1.14
C MET A 114 15.97 -5.87 -0.45
N VAL A 115 17.00 -6.49 0.15
CA VAL A 115 16.87 -7.76 0.87
C VAL A 115 15.85 -7.61 2.01
N PHE A 116 15.95 -6.52 2.78
CA PHE A 116 14.97 -6.21 3.82
C PHE A 116 13.56 -6.06 3.26
N GLY A 117 13.38 -5.33 2.16
CA GLY A 117 12.08 -5.13 1.53
C GLY A 117 11.46 -6.44 1.00
N ILE A 118 12.27 -7.34 0.42
CA ILE A 118 11.82 -8.66 -0.03
C ILE A 118 11.42 -9.51 1.17
N ALA A 119 12.26 -9.56 2.21
CA ALA A 119 11.99 -10.29 3.44
C ALA A 119 10.70 -9.80 4.11
N LEU A 120 10.50 -8.49 4.19
CA LEU A 120 9.28 -7.87 4.73
C LEU A 120 8.03 -8.25 3.93
N ALA A 121 8.10 -8.18 2.59
CA ALA A 121 6.99 -8.56 1.72
C ALA A 121 6.63 -10.05 1.86
N ILE A 122 7.63 -10.93 1.94
CA ILE A 122 7.44 -12.37 2.17
C ILE A 122 6.82 -12.60 3.55
N LEU A 123 7.35 -11.99 4.60
CA LEU A 123 6.83 -12.12 5.96
C LEU A 123 5.35 -11.72 6.03
N LEU A 124 4.99 -10.58 5.43
CA LEU A 124 3.60 -10.10 5.39
C LEU A 124 2.70 -11.02 4.55
N MET A 125 3.19 -11.56 3.44
CA MET A 125 2.49 -12.60 2.66
C MET A 125 2.19 -13.82 3.53
N LEU A 126 3.10 -14.16 4.46
CA LEU A 126 2.91 -15.27 5.40
C LEU A 126 1.91 -14.97 6.51
N ILE A 127 1.82 -13.72 6.98
CA ILE A 127 0.85 -13.31 8.00
C ILE A 127 -0.57 -13.36 7.45
N ASP A 128 -1.51 -13.92 8.22
CA ASP A 128 -2.93 -13.91 7.89
C ASP A 128 -3.53 -12.51 8.13
N TYR A 129 -3.72 -11.75 7.04
CA TYR A 129 -4.28 -10.41 7.07
C TYR A 129 -5.65 -10.35 7.76
N ARG A 130 -6.42 -11.45 7.75
CA ARG A 130 -7.76 -11.52 8.36
C ARG A 130 -7.72 -11.31 9.86
N LYS A 131 -6.63 -11.69 10.53
CA LYS A 131 -6.41 -11.46 11.97
C LYS A 131 -6.25 -9.97 12.32
N LEU A 132 -5.96 -9.13 11.34
CA LEU A 132 -5.78 -7.67 11.50
C LEU A 132 -7.13 -6.93 11.42
N MET A 133 -8.18 -7.58 10.90
CA MET A 133 -9.49 -7.00 10.62
C MET A 133 -10.14 -6.33 11.84
N ASN A 134 -9.99 -6.90 13.03
CA ASN A 134 -10.64 -6.40 14.25
C ASN A 134 -9.75 -5.47 15.08
N LYS A 135 -8.54 -5.13 14.60
CA LYS A 135 -7.55 -4.33 15.34
C LYS A 135 -7.45 -2.88 14.86
N GLY A 136 -8.46 -2.38 14.12
CA GLY A 136 -8.43 -1.06 13.48
C GLY A 136 -8.12 0.11 14.41
N LEU A 137 -8.73 0.14 15.61
CA LEU A 137 -8.45 1.17 16.62
C LEU A 137 -7.01 1.10 17.14
N GLY A 138 -6.49 -0.12 17.35
CA GLY A 138 -5.10 -0.32 17.80
C GLY A 138 -4.10 0.24 16.78
N PHE A 139 -4.30 -0.04 15.49
CA PHE A 139 -3.48 0.56 14.44
C PHE A 139 -3.62 2.08 14.38
N TYR A 140 -4.82 2.62 14.59
CA TYR A 140 -5.03 4.06 14.57
C TYR A 140 -4.22 4.76 15.67
N LEU A 141 -4.26 4.22 16.89
CA LEU A 141 -3.50 4.73 18.02
C LEU A 141 -2.00 4.65 17.77
N VAL A 142 -1.50 3.56 17.18
CA VAL A 142 -0.09 3.42 16.80
C VAL A 142 0.32 4.46 15.75
N GLY A 143 -0.51 4.68 14.72
CA GLY A 143 -0.27 5.70 13.70
C GLY A 143 -0.22 7.11 14.29
N CYS A 144 -1.18 7.46 15.14
CA CYS A 144 -1.20 8.76 15.84
C CYS A 144 0.00 8.92 16.78
N PHE A 145 0.35 7.88 17.56
CA PHE A 145 1.52 7.90 18.42
C PHE A 145 2.81 8.12 17.62
N LEU A 146 2.95 7.46 16.48
CA LEU A 146 4.11 7.64 15.60
C LEU A 146 4.21 9.08 15.09
N LEU A 147 3.10 9.67 14.64
CA LEU A 147 3.10 11.08 14.20
C LEU A 147 3.42 12.03 15.35
N LEU A 148 2.83 11.83 16.53
CA LEU A 148 3.14 12.63 17.72
C LEU A 148 4.60 12.51 18.14
N TYR A 149 5.16 11.31 18.08
CA TYR A 149 6.57 11.06 18.35
C TYR A 149 7.47 11.82 17.38
N ILE A 150 7.12 11.82 16.07
CA ILE A 150 7.84 12.58 15.06
C ILE A 150 7.76 14.08 15.33
N ILE A 151 6.57 14.60 15.62
CA ILE A 151 6.36 16.01 15.94
C ILE A 151 7.17 16.44 17.17
N TYR A 152 7.18 15.62 18.21
CA TYR A 152 7.85 15.94 19.47
C TYR A 152 9.38 15.86 19.37
N ARG A 153 9.91 14.85 18.66
CA ARG A 153 11.34 14.53 18.70
C ARG A 153 12.15 15.09 17.53
N SER A 154 11.50 15.50 16.44
CA SER A 154 12.18 15.95 15.23
C SER A 154 13.08 17.14 15.51
N ASP A 155 14.33 17.03 15.06
CA ASP A 155 15.18 18.21 14.88
C ASP A 155 14.58 19.02 13.73
N SER A 156 14.48 20.34 13.88
CA SER A 156 13.80 21.24 12.96
C SER A 156 14.55 21.39 11.63
N GLY A 157 14.32 20.45 10.71
CA GLY A 157 14.65 20.59 9.29
C GLY A 157 13.59 21.40 8.54
N VAL A 158 14.01 22.28 7.62
CA VAL A 158 13.20 23.35 6.99
C VAL A 158 12.01 22.85 6.14
N PHE A 159 11.90 21.55 5.82
CA PHE A 159 10.88 21.04 4.87
C PHE A 159 10.02 19.86 5.33
N SER A 160 10.48 19.03 6.27
CA SER A 160 9.64 18.01 6.91
C SER A 160 10.27 17.56 8.23
N LEU A 161 9.42 17.22 9.19
CA LEU A 161 9.88 16.67 10.47
C LEU A 161 10.32 15.22 10.27
N THR A 162 11.58 14.93 10.58
CA THR A 162 12.17 13.59 10.49
C THR A 162 12.86 13.25 11.80
N VAL A 163 12.77 11.99 12.23
CA VAL A 163 13.46 11.52 13.43
C VAL A 163 14.50 10.51 13.04
N LYS A 164 15.76 10.78 13.40
CA LYS A 164 16.85 9.81 13.27
C LYS A 164 16.89 8.94 14.51
N VAL A 165 16.63 7.65 14.34
CA VAL A 165 16.78 6.62 15.39
C VAL A 165 17.93 5.70 14.95
N GLY A 166 19.15 6.02 15.37
CA GLY A 166 20.35 5.36 14.89
C GLY A 166 20.53 5.54 13.36
N PRO A 167 20.69 4.47 12.57
CA PRO A 167 20.82 4.56 11.11
C PRO A 167 19.47 4.77 10.39
N LEU A 168 18.35 4.77 11.11
CA LEU A 168 17.01 4.86 10.55
C LEU A 168 16.49 6.29 10.56
N THR A 169 16.05 6.79 9.41
CA THR A 169 15.32 8.06 9.28
C THR A 169 13.83 7.78 9.21
N ILE A 170 13.09 8.03 10.28
CA ILE A 170 11.64 7.83 10.33
C ILE A 170 10.94 9.10 9.88
N GLU A 171 10.07 8.96 8.88
CA GLU A 171 9.29 10.02 8.27
C GLU A 171 7.79 9.78 8.49
N SER A 172 6.97 10.83 8.31
CA SER A 172 5.52 10.75 8.47
C SER A 172 4.84 9.75 7.52
N LEU A 173 5.44 9.44 6.36
CA LEU A 173 4.98 8.39 5.45
C LEU A 173 4.90 7.00 6.13
N MET A 174 5.70 6.75 7.17
CA MET A 174 5.69 5.48 7.90
C MET A 174 4.44 5.29 8.76
N ALA A 175 3.61 6.32 8.93
CA ALA A 175 2.31 6.19 9.57
C ALA A 175 1.23 5.62 8.64
N LEU A 176 1.42 5.70 7.31
CA LEU A 176 0.43 5.26 6.32
C LEU A 176 0.03 3.77 6.45
N PRO A 177 0.94 2.80 6.67
CA PRO A 177 0.58 1.39 6.89
C PRO A 177 -0.44 1.20 8.00
N PHE A 178 -0.33 1.97 9.09
CA PHE A 178 -1.22 1.86 10.23
C PHE A 178 -2.61 2.42 9.90
N PHE A 179 -2.68 3.63 9.35
CA PHE A 179 -3.96 4.21 8.94
C PHE A 179 -4.64 3.42 7.81
N TYR A 180 -3.86 2.84 6.90
CA TYR A 180 -4.34 1.91 5.89
C TYR A 180 -5.07 0.72 6.51
N LEU A 181 -4.47 0.06 7.51
CA LEU A 181 -5.12 -1.06 8.22
C LEU A 181 -6.35 -0.60 9.01
N THR A 182 -6.29 0.59 9.62
CA THR A 182 -7.43 1.21 10.33
C THR A 182 -8.61 1.41 9.39
N TRP A 183 -8.41 2.10 8.27
CA TRP A 183 -9.50 2.44 7.36
C TRP A 183 -10.08 1.20 6.68
N ALA A 184 -9.25 0.20 6.36
CA ALA A 184 -9.74 -1.08 5.86
C ALA A 184 -10.67 -1.76 6.89
N SER A 185 -10.29 -1.74 8.17
CA SER A 185 -11.07 -2.32 9.27
C SER A 185 -12.41 -1.60 9.46
N PHE A 186 -12.39 -0.26 9.49
CA PHE A 186 -13.58 0.54 9.74
C PHE A 186 -14.55 0.57 8.56
N PHE A 187 -14.05 0.72 7.32
CA PHE A 187 -14.90 0.82 6.12
C PHE A 187 -15.50 -0.50 5.66
N GLN A 188 -15.02 -1.63 6.18
CA GLN A 188 -15.68 -2.92 5.99
C GLN A 188 -17.02 -3.00 6.73
N SER A 189 -17.12 -2.37 7.91
CA SER A 189 -18.30 -2.48 8.77
C SER A 189 -19.39 -1.49 8.32
N ARG A 190 -20.59 -2.00 8.05
CA ARG A 190 -21.76 -1.14 7.78
C ARG A 190 -22.21 -0.30 8.97
N GLN A 191 -21.81 -0.69 10.18
CA GLN A 191 -22.19 0.00 11.42
C GLN A 191 -21.28 1.20 11.72
N PHE A 192 -20.15 1.35 11.01
CA PHE A 192 -19.25 2.47 11.23
C PHE A 192 -19.94 3.80 10.89
N LYS A 193 -19.97 4.71 11.86
CA LYS A 193 -20.73 5.96 11.75
C LYS A 193 -19.89 7.05 11.10
N ILE A 194 -20.52 7.87 10.25
CA ILE A 194 -19.84 8.97 9.55
C ILE A 194 -19.22 9.98 10.53
N TRP A 195 -19.88 10.26 11.66
CA TRP A 195 -19.30 11.19 12.64
C TRP A 195 -18.02 10.65 13.28
N GLN A 196 -17.92 9.33 13.50
CA GLN A 196 -16.67 8.69 13.96
C GLN A 196 -15.57 8.83 12.91
N PHE A 197 -15.91 8.61 11.63
CA PHE A 197 -15.01 8.89 10.51
C PHE A 197 -14.50 10.33 10.55
N MET A 198 -15.40 11.32 10.65
CA MET A 198 -15.05 12.73 10.64
C MET A 198 -14.08 13.09 11.78
N ILE A 199 -14.35 12.64 13.01
CA ILE A 199 -13.46 12.91 14.16
C ILE A 199 -12.08 12.32 13.93
N LEU A 200 -12.00 11.02 13.60
CA LEU A 200 -10.72 10.32 13.43
C LEU A 200 -9.95 10.84 12.21
N PHE A 201 -10.64 11.12 11.11
CA PHE A 201 -10.00 11.70 9.94
C PHE A 201 -9.45 13.10 10.23
N THR A 202 -10.21 13.96 10.92
CA THR A 202 -9.75 15.30 11.30
C THR A 202 -8.54 15.25 12.24
N ILE A 203 -8.55 14.39 13.26
CA ILE A 203 -7.41 14.25 14.19
C ILE A 203 -6.15 13.82 13.42
N SER A 204 -6.25 12.77 12.64
CA SER A 204 -5.10 12.28 11.85
C SER A 204 -4.64 13.31 10.79
N ALA A 205 -5.57 14.03 10.15
CA ALA A 205 -5.26 15.12 9.22
C ALA A 205 -4.48 16.26 9.89
N ILE A 206 -4.88 16.67 11.10
CA ILE A 206 -4.16 17.68 11.89
C ILE A 206 -2.75 17.18 12.24
N LEU A 207 -2.61 15.91 12.65
CA LEU A 207 -1.28 15.36 12.95
C LEU A 207 -0.36 15.34 11.71
N PHE A 208 -0.89 14.96 10.55
CA PHE A 208 -0.12 15.00 9.30
C PHE A 208 0.27 16.44 8.93
N SER A 209 -0.64 17.42 9.06
CA SER A 209 -0.32 18.81 8.74
C SER A 209 0.73 19.39 9.70
N MET A 210 0.70 19.02 10.98
CA MET A 210 1.72 19.39 11.97
C MET A 210 3.10 18.81 11.67
N THR A 211 3.20 17.71 10.93
CA THR A 211 4.51 17.15 10.51
C THR A 211 5.17 17.96 9.39
N ALA A 212 4.49 19.00 8.88
CA ALA A 212 4.89 19.82 7.73
C ALA A 212 5.10 19.02 6.42
N SER A 213 4.68 17.76 6.36
CA SER A 213 4.79 16.91 5.17
C SER A 213 3.50 16.98 4.34
N THR A 214 3.48 17.87 3.34
CA THR A 214 2.37 17.97 2.37
C THR A 214 2.19 16.68 1.57
N THR A 215 3.29 16.01 1.22
CA THR A 215 3.27 14.73 0.50
C THR A 215 2.54 13.64 1.29
N ALA A 216 2.90 13.44 2.57
CA ALA A 216 2.30 12.37 3.37
C ALA A 216 0.80 12.62 3.61
N PHE A 217 0.43 13.88 3.87
CA PHE A 217 -0.98 14.27 4.00
C PHE A 217 -1.77 14.01 2.72
N PHE A 218 -1.21 14.36 1.56
CA PHE A 218 -1.85 14.14 0.26
C PHE A 218 -2.07 12.66 -0.02
N ILE A 219 -1.04 11.83 0.14
CA ILE A 219 -1.15 10.36 -0.05
C ILE A 219 -2.15 9.77 0.94
N TYR A 220 -2.12 10.21 2.20
CA TYR A 220 -3.09 9.78 3.21
C TYR A 220 -4.54 10.08 2.81
N GLY A 221 -4.79 11.28 2.29
CA GLY A 221 -6.09 11.69 1.76
C GLY A 221 -6.51 10.78 0.61
N VAL A 222 -5.73 10.72 -0.47
CA VAL A 222 -6.06 9.90 -1.66
C VAL A 222 -6.31 8.44 -1.28
N MET A 223 -5.49 7.89 -0.39
CA MET A 223 -5.68 6.54 0.15
C MET A 223 -7.03 6.39 0.85
N THR A 224 -7.33 7.26 1.81
CA THR A 224 -8.57 7.17 2.61
C THR A 224 -9.82 7.33 1.75
N PHE A 225 -9.83 8.29 0.82
CA PHE A 225 -10.99 8.53 -0.05
C PHE A 225 -11.14 7.50 -1.17
N SER A 226 -10.05 6.95 -1.70
CA SER A 226 -10.15 5.81 -2.62
C SER A 226 -10.79 4.60 -1.93
N MET A 227 -10.42 4.33 -0.66
CA MET A 227 -11.00 3.25 0.11
C MET A 227 -12.47 3.49 0.45
N ILE A 228 -12.86 4.72 0.83
CA ILE A 228 -14.28 5.01 1.13
C ILE A 228 -15.15 4.89 -0.11
N TRP A 229 -14.66 5.28 -1.30
CA TRP A 229 -15.36 5.14 -2.57
C TRP A 229 -15.71 3.67 -2.89
N TRP A 230 -14.81 2.75 -2.52
CA TRP A 230 -14.97 1.31 -2.70
C TRP A 230 -15.57 0.60 -1.47
N SER A 231 -16.02 1.34 -0.46
CA SER A 231 -16.67 0.79 0.73
C SER A 231 -18.11 0.36 0.47
N LYS A 232 -18.71 -0.35 1.44
CA LYS A 232 -20.12 -0.77 1.39
C LYS A 232 -21.10 0.35 1.79
N PHE A 233 -20.65 1.59 1.93
CA PHE A 233 -21.52 2.69 2.34
C PHE A 233 -22.46 3.14 1.21
N ASN A 234 -23.60 3.71 1.60
CA ASN A 234 -24.56 4.26 0.64
C ASN A 234 -23.92 5.43 -0.13
N LYS A 235 -24.26 5.58 -1.43
CA LYS A 235 -23.69 6.63 -2.29
C LYS A 235 -23.83 8.04 -1.72
N ILE A 236 -24.96 8.35 -1.07
CA ILE A 236 -25.21 9.63 -0.40
C ILE A 236 -24.18 9.88 0.73
N LYS A 237 -23.88 8.85 1.54
CA LYS A 237 -22.89 8.96 2.62
C LYS A 237 -21.49 9.20 2.07
N ILE A 238 -21.14 8.52 0.97
CA ILE A 238 -19.86 8.70 0.28
C ILE A 238 -19.75 10.14 -0.27
N MET A 239 -20.80 10.65 -0.93
CA MET A 239 -20.80 12.03 -1.45
C MET A 239 -20.70 13.07 -0.35
N LEU A 240 -21.39 12.89 0.78
CA LEU A 240 -21.28 13.79 1.94
C LEU A 240 -19.86 13.83 2.51
N VAL A 241 -19.20 12.66 2.62
CA VAL A 241 -17.82 12.57 3.10
C VAL A 241 -16.82 13.16 2.10
N LEU A 242 -17.03 12.96 0.80
CA LEU A 242 -16.20 13.61 -0.22
C LEU A 242 -16.39 15.13 -0.20
N GLY A 243 -17.63 15.60 -0.10
CA GLY A 243 -17.93 17.03 0.01
C GLY A 243 -17.30 17.67 1.24
N SER A 244 -17.35 17.01 2.40
CA SER A 244 -16.69 17.51 3.61
C SER A 244 -15.16 17.54 3.49
N PHE A 245 -14.57 16.60 2.75
CA PHE A 245 -13.14 16.61 2.48
C PHE A 245 -12.71 17.78 1.59
N PHE A 246 -13.41 18.02 0.49
CA PHE A 246 -13.13 19.19 -0.36
C PHE A 246 -13.30 20.49 0.42
N MET A 247 -14.31 20.57 1.29
CA MET A 247 -14.49 21.71 2.18
C MET A 247 -13.33 21.85 3.17
N MET A 248 -12.86 20.75 3.76
CA MET A 248 -11.72 20.76 4.68
C MET A 248 -10.43 21.17 3.98
N ILE A 249 -10.19 20.70 2.75
CA ILE A 249 -9.07 21.16 1.91
C ILE A 249 -9.20 22.65 1.63
N PHE A 250 -10.39 23.12 1.25
CA PHE A 250 -10.62 24.53 0.95
C PHE A 250 -10.32 25.41 2.17
N ILE A 251 -10.78 25.00 3.36
CA ILE A 251 -10.47 25.68 4.63
C ILE A 251 -8.97 25.61 4.92
N TYR A 252 -8.34 24.45 4.77
CA TYR A 252 -6.91 24.27 4.99
C TYR A 252 -6.09 25.19 4.09
N ILE A 253 -6.41 25.26 2.79
CA ILE A 253 -5.78 26.16 1.84
C ILE A 253 -5.98 27.61 2.30
N GLY A 254 -7.22 28.02 2.60
CA GLY A 254 -7.53 29.39 3.04
C GLY A 254 -6.76 29.82 4.30
N VAL A 255 -6.71 28.96 5.32
CA VAL A 255 -5.95 29.23 6.56
C VAL A 255 -4.45 29.19 6.30
N SER A 256 -3.97 28.23 5.50
CA SER A 256 -2.55 28.11 5.19
C SER A 256 -2.03 29.35 4.47
N LEU A 257 -2.77 29.90 3.50
CA LEU A 257 -2.38 31.10 2.75
C LEU A 257 -2.13 32.32 3.65
N GLN A 258 -2.87 32.45 4.76
CA GLN A 258 -2.69 33.54 5.73
C GLN A 258 -1.47 33.35 6.65
N GLN A 259 -1.00 32.10 6.80
CA GLN A 259 0.09 31.72 7.69
C GLN A 259 1.35 31.27 6.92
N MET A 260 1.31 31.31 5.58
CA MET A 260 2.43 30.89 4.75
C MET A 260 3.60 31.84 4.97
N LYS A 261 4.76 31.27 5.31
CA LYS A 261 6.01 32.03 5.29
C LYS A 261 6.29 32.48 3.85
N ALA A 262 6.97 33.60 3.67
CA ALA A 262 7.29 34.15 2.35
C ALA A 262 7.85 33.10 1.37
N TYR A 263 8.70 32.18 1.84
CA TYR A 263 9.26 31.10 1.02
C TYR A 263 8.22 30.10 0.47
N GLN A 264 7.12 29.85 1.19
CA GLN A 264 6.07 28.93 0.76
C GLN A 264 5.22 29.56 -0.35
N ILE A 265 4.98 30.87 -0.22
CA ILE A 265 4.30 31.68 -1.24
C ILE A 265 5.17 31.73 -2.50
N GLU A 266 6.47 32.00 -2.37
CA GLU A 266 7.41 31.96 -3.49
C GLU A 266 7.44 30.59 -4.18
N SER A 267 7.40 29.50 -3.40
CA SER A 267 7.37 28.14 -3.98
C SER A 267 6.08 27.86 -4.75
N LEU A 268 4.94 28.37 -4.26
CA LEU A 268 3.65 28.26 -4.95
C LEU A 268 3.62 29.10 -6.23
N LEU A 269 4.10 30.34 -6.17
CA LEU A 269 4.17 31.23 -7.31
C LEU A 269 5.17 30.74 -8.37
N ALA A 270 6.31 30.20 -7.94
CA ALA A 270 7.29 29.56 -8.84
C ALA A 270 6.74 28.26 -9.46
N PHE A 271 5.77 27.59 -8.83
CA PHE A 271 5.06 26.48 -9.45
C PHE A 271 4.04 26.96 -10.50
N LEU A 272 3.28 28.03 -10.20
CA LEU A 272 2.25 28.57 -11.10
C LEU A 272 2.85 29.28 -12.32
N ASN A 273 3.90 30.09 -12.12
CA ASN A 273 4.58 30.85 -13.17
C ASN A 273 6.08 30.49 -13.23
N PRO A 274 6.45 29.26 -13.60
CA PRO A 274 7.82 28.77 -13.48
C PRO A 274 8.85 29.55 -14.29
N TYR A 275 8.45 30.18 -15.40
CA TYR A 275 9.38 30.91 -16.27
C TYR A 275 9.59 32.38 -15.89
N GLU A 276 8.73 32.96 -15.03
CA GLU A 276 8.90 34.34 -14.55
C GLU A 276 9.81 34.41 -13.31
N PHE A 277 9.90 33.32 -12.54
CA PHE A 277 10.71 33.22 -11.31
C PHE A 277 12.15 32.73 -11.54
N ILE A 278 12.63 32.70 -12.79
CA ILE A 278 14.00 32.28 -13.16
C ILE A 278 15.07 33.24 -12.59
N THR A 279 14.73 34.50 -12.35
CA THR A 279 15.66 35.60 -11.99
C THR A 279 15.79 35.89 -10.48
N GLY A 280 15.05 35.18 -9.62
CA GLY A 280 15.18 35.33 -8.17
C GLY A 280 16.22 34.36 -7.60
N ASN A 281 17.00 34.80 -6.60
CA ASN A 281 18.00 34.06 -5.79
C ASN A 281 17.46 32.79 -5.05
N SER A 282 16.41 32.14 -5.57
CA SER A 282 15.94 30.88 -5.06
C SER A 282 16.97 29.78 -5.39
N LEU A 283 17.71 29.37 -4.36
CA LEU A 283 18.67 28.26 -4.32
C LEU A 283 18.03 26.87 -4.62
N ARG A 284 16.85 26.81 -5.23
CA ARG A 284 16.04 25.59 -5.37
C ARG A 284 16.01 25.15 -6.82
N PHE A 285 16.08 23.84 -7.03
CA PHE A 285 15.86 23.22 -8.33
C PHE A 285 14.45 23.55 -8.83
N GLN A 286 14.34 24.10 -10.04
CA GLN A 286 13.08 24.62 -10.59
C GLN A 286 12.61 23.83 -11.81
N ILE A 287 11.32 23.96 -12.12
CA ILE A 287 10.67 23.32 -13.29
C ILE A 287 11.36 23.65 -14.62
N PRO A 288 11.84 24.89 -14.91
CA PRO A 288 12.54 25.17 -16.16
C PRO A 288 13.83 24.35 -16.33
N GLN A 289 14.60 24.14 -15.24
CA GLN A 289 15.82 23.32 -15.26
C GLN A 289 15.48 21.85 -15.54
N VAL A 290 14.41 21.34 -14.93
CA VAL A 290 13.88 19.99 -15.23
C VAL A 290 13.55 19.86 -16.71
N HIS A 291 12.82 20.82 -17.27
CA HIS A 291 12.43 20.80 -18.68
C HIS A 291 13.63 20.90 -19.62
N GLU A 292 14.64 21.70 -19.29
CA GLU A 292 15.88 21.79 -20.07
C GLU A 292 16.67 20.47 -20.07
N MET A 293 16.78 19.81 -18.92
CA MET A 293 17.37 18.48 -18.81
C MET A 293 16.60 17.44 -19.61
N ILE A 294 15.27 17.47 -19.56
CA ILE A 294 14.43 16.57 -20.36
C ILE A 294 14.61 16.84 -21.87
N LYS A 295 14.68 18.10 -22.29
CA LYS A 295 14.86 18.48 -23.70
C LYS A 295 16.23 18.11 -24.25
N SER A 296 17.28 18.25 -23.45
CA SER A 296 18.64 17.85 -23.81
C SER A 296 18.83 16.32 -23.81
N SER A 297 17.89 15.58 -23.23
CA SER A 297 17.93 14.12 -23.20
C SER A 297 17.33 13.49 -24.46
N GLY A 298 18.12 12.68 -25.17
CA GLY A 298 17.64 11.87 -26.29
C GLY A 298 16.92 10.59 -25.87
N TRP A 299 16.59 9.75 -26.85
CA TRP A 299 16.01 8.41 -26.60
C TRP A 299 16.90 7.49 -25.75
N PHE A 300 18.22 7.71 -25.79
CA PHE A 300 19.25 6.93 -25.09
C PHE A 300 20.06 7.76 -24.07
N GLY A 301 19.50 8.89 -23.64
CA GLY A 301 20.10 9.78 -22.64
C GLY A 301 20.98 10.85 -23.29
N THR A 302 21.71 11.58 -22.45
CA THR A 302 22.74 12.54 -22.88
C THR A 302 24.14 11.96 -22.67
N LYS A 303 25.10 12.45 -23.47
CA LYS A 303 26.54 12.19 -23.28
C LYS A 303 27.17 13.15 -22.27
N GLU A 304 26.49 14.25 -21.94
CA GLU A 304 26.92 15.18 -20.90
C GLU A 304 26.58 14.59 -19.52
N THR A 305 27.60 14.27 -18.73
CA THR A 305 27.42 13.63 -17.41
C THR A 305 27.66 14.58 -16.24
N THR A 306 27.82 15.89 -16.52
CA THR A 306 28.23 16.89 -15.51
C THR A 306 27.06 17.67 -14.92
N ALA A 307 25.84 17.51 -15.42
CA ALA A 307 24.69 18.23 -14.86
C ALA A 307 24.37 17.73 -13.44
N PHE A 308 24.30 18.68 -12.51
CA PHE A 308 23.95 18.38 -11.13
C PHE A 308 22.43 18.30 -10.99
N ILE A 309 21.93 17.09 -10.72
CA ILE A 309 20.55 16.86 -10.34
C ILE A 309 20.51 16.68 -8.81
N PRO A 310 19.92 17.62 -8.05
CA PRO A 310 19.79 17.45 -6.61
C PRO A 310 18.90 16.24 -6.33
N GLU A 311 19.26 15.43 -5.34
CA GLU A 311 18.45 14.28 -4.93
C GLU A 311 18.10 13.31 -6.09
N ALA A 312 19.04 13.16 -7.04
CA ALA A 312 18.91 12.34 -8.25
C ALA A 312 18.59 10.86 -8.00
N HIS A 313 18.90 10.35 -6.80
CA HIS A 313 18.61 8.97 -6.40
C HIS A 313 17.34 8.84 -5.57
N THR A 314 16.70 9.94 -5.16
CA THR A 314 15.49 9.94 -4.31
C THR A 314 14.33 10.61 -5.04
N ASN A 315 14.20 11.93 -4.95
CA ASN A 315 13.02 12.67 -5.41
C ASN A 315 13.00 12.88 -6.93
N PHE A 316 14.17 13.10 -7.55
CA PHE A 316 14.32 13.32 -8.99
C PHE A 316 14.79 12.07 -9.74
N VAL A 317 14.45 10.88 -9.23
CA VAL A 317 14.95 9.62 -9.76
C VAL A 317 14.47 9.33 -11.18
N PHE A 318 13.24 9.71 -11.52
CA PHE A 318 12.72 9.55 -12.88
C PHE A 318 13.39 10.53 -13.86
N LEU A 319 13.70 11.75 -13.42
CA LEU A 319 14.46 12.72 -14.21
C LEU A 319 15.88 12.21 -14.48
N SER A 320 16.55 11.68 -13.44
CA SER A 320 17.86 11.05 -13.57
C SER A 320 17.84 9.89 -14.56
N PHE A 321 16.77 9.08 -14.56
CA PHE A 321 16.57 8.02 -15.55
C PHE A 321 16.51 8.56 -16.99
N ILE A 322 15.70 9.59 -17.23
CA ILE A 322 15.59 10.23 -18.55
C ILE A 322 16.92 10.83 -18.97
N TYR A 323 17.60 11.53 -18.06
CA TYR A 323 18.84 12.22 -18.35
C TYR A 323 19.99 11.26 -18.71
N HIS A 324 20.21 10.23 -17.91
CA HIS A 324 21.34 9.33 -18.09
C HIS A 324 21.07 8.15 -19.04
N TYR A 325 19.85 7.62 -19.05
CA TYR A 325 19.51 6.41 -19.82
C TYR A 325 18.53 6.65 -20.97
N GLY A 326 17.90 7.82 -21.01
CA GLY A 326 16.99 8.22 -22.06
C GLY A 326 15.55 7.79 -21.88
N TRP A 327 14.72 8.33 -22.77
CA TRP A 327 13.28 8.09 -22.79
C TRP A 327 12.90 6.63 -22.97
N LEU A 328 13.66 5.85 -23.75
CA LEU A 328 13.32 4.45 -24.00
C LEU A 328 13.31 3.65 -22.69
N LEU A 329 14.38 3.75 -21.89
CA LEU A 329 14.49 3.02 -20.64
C LEU A 329 13.53 3.58 -19.57
N ALA A 330 13.34 4.90 -19.54
CA ALA A 330 12.37 5.54 -18.65
C ALA A 330 10.93 5.05 -18.91
N LEU A 331 10.53 4.88 -20.18
CA LEU A 331 9.22 4.35 -20.56
C LEU A 331 9.07 2.87 -20.20
N ILE A 332 10.13 2.06 -20.39
CA ILE A 332 10.14 0.65 -19.95
C ILE A 332 9.94 0.57 -18.44
N LEU A 333 10.66 1.38 -17.67
CA LEU A 333 10.52 1.47 -16.22
C LEU A 333 9.09 1.83 -15.83
N LEU A 334 8.54 2.90 -16.42
CA LEU A 334 7.16 3.34 -16.16
C LEU A 334 6.14 2.24 -16.52
N GLY A 335 6.37 1.51 -17.61
CA GLY A 335 5.57 0.37 -18.03
C GLY A 335 5.58 -0.75 -16.97
N ILE A 336 6.74 -1.13 -16.45
CA ILE A 336 6.88 -2.16 -15.41
C ILE A 336 6.16 -1.75 -14.12
N LEU A 337 6.36 -0.51 -13.65
CA LEU A 337 5.68 -0.01 -12.46
C LEU A 337 4.16 0.09 -12.66
N SER A 338 3.70 0.46 -13.86
CA SER A 338 2.27 0.49 -14.21
C SER A 338 1.65 -0.90 -14.30
N LEU A 339 2.39 -1.89 -14.82
CA LEU A 339 1.93 -3.30 -14.85
C LEU A 339 1.66 -3.84 -13.45
N LEU A 340 2.44 -3.40 -12.47
CA LEU A 340 2.21 -3.75 -11.07
C LEU A 340 0.85 -3.20 -10.59
N VAL A 341 0.55 -1.92 -10.86
CA VAL A 341 -0.76 -1.32 -10.56
C VAL A 341 -1.90 -2.11 -11.22
N ILE A 342 -1.78 -2.37 -12.53
CA ILE A 342 -2.78 -3.11 -13.30
C ILE A 342 -2.99 -4.50 -12.69
N ARG A 343 -1.91 -5.18 -12.30
CA ARG A 343 -1.99 -6.51 -11.68
C ARG A 343 -2.77 -6.48 -10.37
N ILE A 344 -2.52 -5.51 -9.48
CA ILE A 344 -3.26 -5.41 -8.23
C ILE A 344 -4.74 -5.14 -8.51
N VAL A 345 -5.07 -4.24 -9.45
CA VAL A 345 -6.47 -3.97 -9.86
C VAL A 345 -7.17 -5.23 -10.38
N GLN A 346 -6.49 -6.03 -11.22
CA GLN A 346 -7.03 -7.31 -11.69
C GLN A 346 -7.29 -8.30 -10.55
N VAL A 347 -6.43 -8.31 -9.52
CA VAL A 347 -6.65 -9.13 -8.32
C VAL A 347 -7.87 -8.62 -7.56
N THR A 348 -8.02 -7.31 -7.37
CA THR A 348 -9.18 -6.70 -6.69
C THR A 348 -10.51 -7.12 -7.30
N GLY A 349 -10.59 -7.18 -8.63
CA GLY A 349 -11.80 -7.61 -9.34
C GLY A 349 -12.22 -9.07 -9.08
N LYS A 350 -11.31 -9.92 -8.58
CA LYS A 350 -11.55 -11.34 -8.29
C LYS A 350 -11.88 -11.62 -6.82
N ILE A 351 -11.73 -10.63 -5.95
CA ILE A 351 -11.98 -10.77 -4.52
C ILE A 351 -13.45 -10.42 -4.23
N ASN A 352 -14.12 -11.15 -3.35
CA ASN A 352 -15.50 -10.84 -2.94
C ASN A 352 -15.59 -10.16 -1.57
N ASN A 353 -14.65 -10.44 -0.67
CA ASN A 353 -14.66 -9.91 0.69
C ASN A 353 -14.31 -8.41 0.72
N SER A 354 -15.09 -7.64 1.50
CA SER A 354 -14.97 -6.18 1.55
C SER A 354 -13.66 -5.69 2.18
N TYR A 355 -13.21 -6.32 3.28
CA TYR A 355 -11.92 -5.98 3.92
C TYR A 355 -10.78 -6.10 2.92
N SER A 356 -10.78 -7.24 2.23
CA SER A 356 -9.76 -7.65 1.29
C SER A 356 -9.72 -6.71 0.09
N LYS A 357 -10.88 -6.31 -0.44
CA LYS A 357 -10.98 -5.27 -1.47
C LYS A 357 -10.41 -3.94 -0.99
N LEU A 358 -10.77 -3.48 0.21
CA LEU A 358 -10.31 -2.20 0.75
C LEU A 358 -8.79 -2.19 0.92
N LEU A 359 -8.20 -3.29 1.40
CA LEU A 359 -6.75 -3.47 1.46
C LEU A 359 -6.12 -3.32 0.06
N LEU A 360 -6.64 -4.02 -0.95
CA LEU A 360 -6.08 -3.90 -2.30
C LEU A 360 -6.24 -2.49 -2.90
N VAL A 361 -7.39 -1.84 -2.68
CA VAL A 361 -7.65 -0.46 -3.14
C VAL A 361 -6.70 0.54 -2.46
N GLY A 362 -6.50 0.42 -1.15
CA GLY A 362 -5.58 1.28 -0.40
C GLY A 362 -4.12 1.09 -0.82
N ALA A 363 -3.70 -0.14 -1.11
CA ALA A 363 -2.36 -0.42 -1.62
C ALA A 363 -2.15 0.18 -3.02
N VAL A 364 -3.14 0.02 -3.92
CA VAL A 364 -3.10 0.61 -5.26
C VAL A 364 -3.05 2.12 -5.20
N SER A 365 -3.86 2.76 -4.36
CA SER A 365 -3.92 4.22 -4.30
C SER A 365 -2.60 4.81 -3.82
N VAL A 366 -1.99 4.28 -2.77
CA VAL A 366 -0.66 4.76 -2.31
C VAL A 366 0.39 4.60 -3.41
N TYR A 367 0.48 3.42 -4.01
CA TYR A 367 1.47 3.13 -5.03
C TYR A 367 1.28 3.99 -6.29
N ALA A 368 0.05 4.07 -6.79
CA ALA A 368 -0.29 4.85 -7.98
C ALA A 368 -0.09 6.34 -7.74
N THR A 369 -0.44 6.87 -6.56
CA THR A 369 -0.20 8.27 -6.22
C THR A 369 1.29 8.60 -6.22
N GLN A 370 2.14 7.76 -5.63
CA GLN A 370 3.59 7.96 -5.66
C GLN A 370 4.13 7.96 -7.09
N LEU A 371 3.70 7.00 -7.91
CA LEU A 371 4.12 6.89 -9.31
C LEU A 371 3.68 8.09 -10.15
N ILE A 372 2.39 8.41 -10.12
CA ILE A 372 1.78 9.51 -10.89
C ILE A 372 2.33 10.85 -10.44
N ALA A 373 2.53 11.07 -9.15
CA ALA A 373 3.05 12.34 -8.66
C ALA A 373 4.53 12.52 -8.97
N ASN A 374 5.36 11.46 -8.87
CA ASN A 374 6.78 11.57 -9.23
C ASN A 374 6.96 11.92 -10.72
N VAL A 375 6.19 11.28 -11.61
CA VAL A 375 6.19 11.60 -13.06
C VAL A 375 5.55 12.96 -13.33
N GLY A 376 4.39 13.22 -12.70
CA GLY A 376 3.60 14.43 -12.90
C GLY A 376 4.31 15.71 -12.45
N MET A 377 5.19 15.59 -11.45
CA MET A 377 6.08 16.67 -11.03
C MET A 377 7.05 17.10 -12.13
N LEU A 378 7.53 16.18 -12.97
CA LEU A 378 8.48 16.51 -14.04
C LEU A 378 7.84 17.21 -15.24
N VAL A 379 6.54 16.98 -15.46
CA VAL A 379 5.77 17.62 -16.55
C VAL A 379 5.00 18.86 -16.09
N GLY A 380 5.18 19.26 -14.82
CA GLY A 380 4.55 20.46 -14.26
C GLY A 380 3.09 20.29 -13.81
N PHE A 381 2.56 19.07 -13.72
CA PHE A 381 1.20 18.82 -13.23
C PHE A 381 1.10 18.88 -11.70
N PHE A 382 2.19 18.54 -11.00
CA PHE A 382 2.32 18.67 -9.55
C PHE A 382 3.49 19.60 -9.19
N PRO A 383 3.43 20.29 -8.04
CA PRO A 383 4.56 21.07 -7.55
C PRO A 383 5.77 20.16 -7.27
N LEU A 384 6.97 20.74 -7.42
CA LEU A 384 8.21 20.08 -7.06
C LEU A 384 8.22 19.72 -5.57
N THR A 385 7.90 18.47 -5.26
CA THR A 385 7.70 17.93 -3.91
C THR A 385 8.50 16.65 -3.72
N SER A 386 8.80 16.31 -2.48
CA SER A 386 9.52 15.08 -2.15
C SER A 386 8.57 13.88 -2.20
N MET A 387 8.39 13.29 -3.39
CA MET A 387 7.59 12.08 -3.60
C MET A 387 8.49 10.95 -4.10
N PRO A 388 8.84 9.96 -3.25
CA PRO A 388 9.68 8.86 -3.69
C PRO A 388 8.94 7.98 -4.70
N MET A 389 9.60 7.63 -5.80
CA MET A 389 9.12 6.65 -6.76
C MET A 389 9.17 5.25 -6.12
N PRO A 390 8.11 4.44 -6.22
CA PRO A 390 8.07 3.12 -5.60
C PRO A 390 9.23 2.22 -6.04
N PHE A 391 9.94 1.62 -5.07
CA PHE A 391 11.10 0.72 -5.25
C PHE A 391 12.37 1.33 -5.87
N ILE A 392 12.22 2.33 -6.74
CA ILE A 392 13.32 2.95 -7.47
C ILE A 392 14.09 3.92 -6.59
N SER A 393 13.40 4.84 -5.90
CA SER A 393 14.04 5.80 -5.01
C SER A 393 14.87 5.10 -3.94
N TYR A 394 16.02 5.68 -3.64
CA TYR A 394 16.92 5.24 -2.58
C TYR A 394 16.30 5.53 -1.21
N GLY A 395 16.64 4.67 -0.25
CA GLY A 395 16.21 4.79 1.14
C GLY A 395 15.47 3.56 1.64
N LEU A 396 15.72 3.21 2.89
CA LEU A 396 15.08 2.07 3.54
C LEU A 396 13.57 2.29 3.68
N MET A 397 13.15 3.49 4.07
CA MET A 397 11.74 3.78 4.37
C MET A 397 10.83 3.70 3.14
N PRO A 398 11.15 4.31 1.98
CA PRO A 398 10.34 4.14 0.77
C PRO A 398 10.24 2.67 0.31
N ILE A 399 11.34 1.91 0.41
CA ILE A 399 11.36 0.48 0.07
C ILE A 399 10.50 -0.31 1.05
N ALA A 400 10.67 -0.11 2.36
CA ALA A 400 9.91 -0.78 3.40
C ALA A 400 8.40 -0.49 3.28
N LEU A 401 8.02 0.77 3.03
CA LEU A 401 6.65 1.19 2.84
C LEU A 401 5.99 0.47 1.66
N ASN A 402 6.63 0.50 0.49
CA ASN A 402 6.08 -0.13 -0.70
C ASN A 402 6.07 -1.66 -0.58
N SER A 403 7.12 -2.25 0.01
CA SER A 403 7.15 -3.68 0.34
C SER A 403 6.07 -4.09 1.33
N PHE A 404 5.69 -3.21 2.27
CA PHE A 404 4.57 -3.47 3.17
C PHE A 404 3.26 -3.61 2.39
N PHE A 405 2.95 -2.65 1.51
CA PHE A 405 1.73 -2.70 0.71
C PHE A 405 1.70 -3.92 -0.21
N ILE A 406 2.80 -4.24 -0.89
CA ILE A 406 2.87 -5.44 -1.74
C ILE A 406 2.79 -6.74 -0.93
N GLY A 407 3.43 -6.79 0.24
CA GLY A 407 3.28 -7.92 1.16
C GLY A 407 1.83 -8.16 1.57
N MET A 408 1.09 -7.08 1.84
CA MET A 408 -0.35 -7.14 2.13
C MET A 408 -1.16 -7.60 0.91
N VAL A 409 -0.86 -7.12 -0.30
CA VAL A 409 -1.49 -7.61 -1.54
C VAL A 409 -1.26 -9.10 -1.72
N LEU A 410 -0.02 -9.57 -1.54
CA LEU A 410 0.34 -10.98 -1.65
C LEU A 410 -0.37 -11.83 -0.57
N SER A 411 -0.50 -11.30 0.65
CA SER A 411 -1.24 -11.95 1.74
C SER A 411 -2.72 -12.15 1.38
N VAL A 412 -3.35 -11.14 0.78
CA VAL A 412 -4.75 -11.21 0.30
C VAL A 412 -4.86 -12.21 -0.85
N TYR A 413 -4.01 -12.12 -1.87
CA TYR A 413 -4.03 -13.03 -3.01
C TYR A 413 -3.86 -14.49 -2.58
N ARG A 414 -2.96 -14.73 -1.63
CA ARG A 414 -2.66 -16.08 -1.14
C ARG A 414 -3.86 -16.80 -0.57
N ARG A 415 -4.77 -16.06 0.05
CA ARG A 415 -5.94 -16.58 0.77
C ARG A 415 -7.26 -16.25 0.06
N LYS A 416 -7.21 -15.86 -1.22
CA LYS A 416 -8.41 -15.47 -1.98
C LYS A 416 -9.48 -16.57 -2.07
N ASP A 417 -9.05 -17.84 -2.04
CA ASP A 417 -9.92 -19.02 -2.14
C ASP A 417 -10.28 -19.61 -0.75
N ILE A 418 -9.81 -18.98 0.33
CA ILE A 418 -10.14 -19.36 1.71
C ILE A 418 -11.04 -18.23 2.22
N ALA A 419 -12.34 -18.33 1.93
CA ALA A 419 -13.28 -17.24 2.15
C ALA A 419 -13.30 -16.77 3.61
N MET A 420 -13.49 -15.46 3.80
CA MET A 420 -14.04 -14.93 5.05
C MET A 420 -15.55 -14.96 4.90
N ASN A 421 -16.20 -15.93 5.52
CA ASN A 421 -17.65 -15.89 5.74
C ASN A 421 -17.95 -14.87 6.84
#